data_AF-A0A7C7NQZ0-F1
#
_entry.id   AF-A0A7C7NQZ0-F1
#
_cell.length_a   1.000
_cell.length_b   1.000
_cell.length_c   1.000
_cell.angle_alpha   90.00
_cell.angle_beta   90.00
_cell.angle_gamma   90.00
#
_symmetry.space_group_name_H-M   'P 1'
#
loop_
_entity.id
_entity.type
_entity.pdbx_description
1 polymer ?
#
loop_
_entity_poly.entity_id
_entity_poly.type
_entity_poly.pdbx_seq_one_letter_code
_entity_poly.pdbx_strand_id
1 'polypeptide(L)'
;MEKLLEFCFKGGRTYLHSTDVFNKLLEIFGRDIENINFSFYRITDKNILLKDSLDKKLNLVFTFEFTKSGEKKRFYGFEAEKPINCRYEYDEDSITEKAFIRDNCAILEERSSYSFIEHLVALTKFLHLNLLPKKGKWYFARLQLEGVPSDFIPLKVCLNQTLGSKLTASNVFVGEKPVGKIYFSLVG
;
A
#
# COMPACT_ATOMS: atom_id res chain seq x y z
N MET A 1 -8.08 -22.04 -1.31
CA MET A 1 -6.70 -21.84 -0.81
C MET A 1 -6.82 -21.21 0.56
N GLU A 2 -6.10 -21.75 1.54
CA GLU A 2 -5.97 -21.14 2.88
C GLU A 2 -4.49 -21.15 3.29
N LYS A 3 -3.96 -20.02 3.77
CA LYS A 3 -2.55 -19.88 4.14
C LYS A 3 -2.34 -18.86 5.25
N LEU A 4 -1.64 -19.24 6.32
CA LEU A 4 -1.18 -18.30 7.34
C LEU A 4 0.01 -17.50 6.81
N LEU A 5 -0.07 -16.18 6.91
CA LEU A 5 0.97 -15.23 6.56
C LEU A 5 1.50 -14.57 7.82
N GLU A 6 2.78 -14.79 8.10
CA GLU A 6 3.46 -14.22 9.26
C GLU A 6 4.21 -12.94 8.89
N PHE A 7 4.12 -11.95 9.78
CA PHE A 7 4.69 -10.62 9.61
C PHE A 7 5.45 -10.17 10.86
N CYS A 8 6.27 -9.14 10.68
CA CYS A 8 6.89 -8.38 11.77
C CYS A 8 6.41 -6.93 11.70
N PHE A 9 6.47 -6.22 12.83
CA PHE A 9 6.21 -4.79 12.85
C PHE A 9 7.33 -4.02 12.13
N LYS A 10 6.92 -3.03 11.33
CA LYS A 10 7.81 -2.21 10.52
C LYS A 10 8.22 -0.91 11.21
N GLY A 11 9.52 -0.68 11.39
CA GLY A 11 10.05 0.53 12.02
C GLY A 11 9.58 0.63 13.47
N GLY A 12 9.02 1.77 13.89
CA GLY A 12 8.45 1.96 15.24
C GLY A 12 6.95 1.61 15.40
N ARG A 13 6.31 1.00 14.39
CA ARG A 13 4.84 0.77 14.38
C ARG A 13 4.42 -0.34 15.34
N THR A 14 3.18 -0.31 15.81
CA THR A 14 2.57 -1.37 16.63
C THR A 14 1.43 -2.08 15.89
N TYR A 15 1.44 -1.99 14.56
CA TYR A 15 0.44 -2.55 13.69
C TYR A 15 1.07 -3.05 12.39
N LEU A 16 0.40 -3.99 11.73
CA LEU A 16 0.77 -4.54 10.44
C LEU A 16 0.74 -3.46 9.35
N HIS A 17 1.86 -3.27 8.66
CA HIS A 17 1.96 -2.27 7.61
C HIS A 17 1.52 -2.83 6.25
N SER A 18 0.70 -2.07 5.51
CA SER A 18 0.10 -2.52 4.24
C SER A 18 1.14 -2.83 3.15
N THR A 19 2.30 -2.16 3.16
CA THR A 19 3.40 -2.43 2.21
C THR A 19 3.91 -3.86 2.35
N ASP A 20 3.98 -4.37 3.59
CA ASP A 20 4.56 -5.69 3.86
C ASP A 20 3.59 -6.78 3.42
N VAL A 21 2.30 -6.54 3.63
CA VAL A 21 1.23 -7.37 3.07
C VAL A 21 1.32 -7.41 1.56
N PHE A 22 1.43 -6.26 0.89
CA PHE A 22 1.51 -6.21 -0.56
C PHE A 22 2.75 -6.96 -1.08
N ASN A 23 3.93 -6.74 -0.49
CA ASN A 23 5.14 -7.46 -0.86
C ASN A 23 5.00 -8.97 -0.66
N LYS A 24 4.42 -9.41 0.45
CA LYS A 24 4.14 -10.84 0.71
C LYS A 24 3.19 -11.44 -0.31
N LEU A 25 2.16 -10.70 -0.74
CA LEU A 25 1.24 -11.15 -1.78
C LEU A 25 1.96 -11.30 -3.14
N LEU A 26 2.90 -10.40 -3.46
CA LEU A 26 3.73 -10.53 -4.66
C LEU A 26 4.70 -11.72 -4.61
N GLU A 27 5.22 -12.08 -3.42
CA GLU A 27 5.99 -13.33 -3.25
C GLU A 27 5.15 -14.57 -3.54
N ILE A 28 3.87 -14.56 -3.18
CA ILE A 28 2.96 -15.70 -3.34
C ILE A 28 2.45 -15.82 -4.78
N PHE A 29 2.00 -14.71 -5.36
CA PHE A 29 1.32 -14.72 -6.65
C PHE A 29 2.23 -14.36 -7.83
N GLY A 30 3.43 -13.87 -7.56
CA GLY A 30 4.34 -13.30 -8.55
C GLY A 30 3.99 -11.85 -8.89
N ARG A 31 4.86 -11.22 -9.67
CA ARG A 31 4.69 -9.84 -10.17
C ARG A 31 3.97 -9.76 -11.52
N ASP A 32 3.87 -10.88 -12.22
CA ASP A 32 3.15 -11.01 -13.48
C ASP A 32 1.64 -11.13 -13.23
N ILE A 33 1.08 -10.01 -12.76
CA ILE A 33 -0.33 -9.82 -12.45
C ILE A 33 -0.76 -8.41 -12.90
N GLU A 34 -2.01 -8.29 -13.32
CA GLU A 34 -2.58 -7.09 -13.90
C GLU A 34 -3.84 -6.67 -13.15
N ASN A 35 -4.35 -5.46 -13.43
CA ASN A 35 -5.64 -4.96 -12.92
C ASN A 35 -5.78 -5.13 -11.39
N ILE A 36 -4.70 -4.79 -10.68
CA ILE A 36 -4.56 -5.02 -9.25
C ILE A 36 -5.47 -4.05 -8.51
N ASN A 37 -6.24 -4.57 -7.57
CA ASN A 37 -7.05 -3.79 -6.65
C ASN A 37 -6.83 -4.34 -5.23
N PHE A 38 -6.12 -3.58 -4.42
CA PHE A 38 -5.75 -3.92 -3.05
C PHE A 38 -6.39 -2.94 -2.08
N SER A 39 -7.31 -3.39 -1.23
CA SER A 39 -8.04 -2.54 -0.28
C SER A 39 -7.84 -3.00 1.15
N PHE A 40 -7.50 -2.07 2.04
CA PHE A 40 -7.32 -2.28 3.47
C PHE A 40 -8.50 -1.66 4.23
N TYR A 41 -9.16 -2.45 5.07
CA TYR A 41 -10.37 -2.04 5.78
C TYR A 41 -10.15 -1.74 7.26
N ARG A 42 -9.09 -2.30 7.85
CA ARG A 42 -8.74 -2.07 9.25
C ARG A 42 -7.26 -2.24 9.52
N ILE A 43 -6.85 -1.65 10.62
CA ILE A 43 -5.55 -1.85 11.24
C ILE A 43 -5.62 -3.11 12.11
N THR A 44 -4.54 -3.89 12.14
CA THR A 44 -4.42 -5.07 13.00
C THR A 44 -3.00 -5.21 13.51
N ASP A 45 -2.83 -5.84 14.67
CA ASP A 45 -1.55 -6.25 15.26
C ASP A 45 -1.34 -7.77 15.20
N LYS A 46 -2.21 -8.48 14.47
CA LYS A 46 -2.17 -9.93 14.29
C LYS A 46 -1.66 -10.31 12.90
N ASN A 47 -1.18 -11.53 12.80
CA ASN A 47 -0.85 -12.15 11.52
C ASN A 47 -2.12 -12.36 10.68
N ILE A 48 -1.95 -12.73 9.41
CA ILE A 48 -3.08 -12.81 8.46
C ILE A 48 -3.35 -14.26 8.06
N LEU A 49 -4.61 -14.66 8.09
CA LEU A 49 -5.09 -15.84 7.39
C LEU A 49 -5.60 -15.43 6.00
N LEU A 50 -4.88 -15.83 4.95
CA LEU A 50 -5.24 -15.57 3.56
C LEU A 50 -6.17 -16.67 3.03
N LYS A 51 -7.33 -16.29 2.49
CA LYS A 51 -8.28 -17.19 1.84
C LYS A 51 -8.70 -16.70 0.47
N ASP A 52 -9.15 -17.60 -0.40
CA ASP A 52 -9.78 -17.29 -1.71
C ASP A 52 -11.31 -17.18 -1.65
N SER A 53 -11.89 -17.31 -0.46
CA SER A 53 -13.31 -17.16 -0.20
C SER A 53 -13.56 -16.23 0.98
N LEU A 54 -14.69 -15.52 0.93
CA LEU A 54 -15.09 -14.63 2.01
C LEU A 54 -15.64 -15.44 3.19
N ASP A 55 -15.03 -15.29 4.36
CA ASP A 55 -15.55 -15.82 5.62
C ASP A 55 -16.13 -14.68 6.46
N LYS A 56 -17.46 -14.62 6.56
CA LYS A 56 -18.16 -13.57 7.30
C LYS A 56 -18.00 -13.69 8.83
N LYS A 57 -17.50 -14.82 9.33
CA LYS A 57 -17.27 -15.03 10.77
C LYS A 57 -15.93 -14.48 11.23
N LEU A 58 -15.02 -14.18 10.30
CA LEU A 58 -13.68 -13.69 10.59
C LEU A 58 -13.57 -12.18 10.35
N ASN A 59 -12.62 -11.56 11.06
CA ASN A 59 -12.33 -10.14 10.92
C ASN A 59 -11.58 -9.88 9.62
N LEU A 60 -12.26 -9.36 8.60
CA LEU A 60 -11.65 -8.98 7.32
C LEU A 60 -10.71 -7.78 7.50
N VAL A 61 -9.45 -7.95 7.12
CA VAL A 61 -8.40 -6.92 7.14
C VAL A 61 -8.24 -6.28 5.77
N PHE A 62 -8.14 -7.09 4.72
CA PHE A 62 -7.95 -6.60 3.35
C PHE A 62 -8.59 -7.50 2.29
N THR A 63 -8.80 -6.93 1.10
CA THR A 63 -9.05 -7.68 -0.13
C THR A 63 -7.93 -7.43 -1.13
N PHE A 64 -7.60 -8.47 -1.90
CA PHE A 64 -6.63 -8.41 -2.99
C PHE A 64 -7.21 -9.06 -4.22
N GLU A 65 -7.47 -8.26 -5.24
CA GLU A 65 -7.98 -8.68 -6.54
C GLU A 65 -6.95 -8.37 -7.61
N PHE A 66 -6.80 -9.28 -8.58
CA PHE A 66 -5.94 -9.08 -9.75
C PHE A 66 -6.37 -10.00 -10.89
N THR A 67 -5.84 -9.77 -12.08
CA THR A 67 -5.94 -10.66 -13.23
C THR A 67 -4.59 -11.35 -13.45
N LYS A 68 -4.60 -12.65 -13.71
CA LYS A 68 -3.39 -13.41 -14.09
C LYS A 68 -3.73 -14.37 -15.21
N SER A 69 -2.99 -14.27 -16.32
CA SER A 69 -3.23 -15.09 -17.52
C SER A 69 -4.69 -15.00 -18.01
N GLY A 70 -5.28 -13.80 -17.95
CA GLY A 70 -6.68 -13.54 -18.34
C GLY A 70 -7.74 -13.89 -17.28
N GLU A 71 -7.37 -14.57 -16.19
CA GLU A 71 -8.31 -14.96 -15.13
C GLU A 71 -8.33 -13.96 -13.97
N LYS A 72 -9.51 -13.48 -13.60
CA LYS A 72 -9.68 -12.66 -12.39
C LYS A 72 -9.62 -13.53 -11.14
N LYS A 73 -8.73 -13.17 -10.21
CA LYS A 73 -8.56 -13.81 -8.91
C LYS A 73 -8.86 -12.82 -7.79
N ARG A 74 -9.36 -13.35 -6.67
CA ARG A 74 -9.69 -12.58 -5.48
C ARG A 74 -9.30 -13.34 -4.23
N PHE A 75 -8.66 -12.63 -3.32
CA PHE A 75 -8.25 -13.13 -2.03
C PHE A 75 -8.65 -12.15 -0.91
N TYR A 76 -8.80 -12.72 0.27
CA TYR A 76 -9.26 -12.05 1.48
C TYR A 76 -8.24 -12.34 2.59
N GLY A 77 -7.75 -11.29 3.23
CA GLY A 77 -6.91 -11.40 4.42
C GLY A 77 -7.75 -11.20 5.66
N PHE A 78 -7.79 -12.18 6.55
CA PHE A 78 -8.45 -12.11 7.85
C PHE A 78 -7.44 -12.04 8.98
N GLU A 79 -7.81 -11.46 10.12
CA GLU A 79 -6.98 -11.58 11.33
C GLU A 79 -6.86 -13.06 11.71
N ALA A 80 -5.62 -13.53 11.86
CA ALA A 80 -5.34 -14.80 12.51
C ALA A 80 -5.38 -14.64 14.03
N GLU A 81 -5.45 -15.75 14.77
CA GLU A 81 -5.34 -15.72 16.23
C GLU A 81 -3.92 -15.38 16.71
N LYS A 82 -2.90 -15.66 15.88
CA LYS A 82 -1.48 -15.48 16.21
C LYS A 82 -1.07 -14.00 16.16
N PRO A 83 -0.62 -13.38 17.27
CA PRO A 83 -0.14 -12.01 17.29
C PRO A 83 1.20 -11.84 16.57
N ILE A 84 1.51 -10.62 16.12
CA ILE A 84 2.84 -10.25 15.63
C ILE A 84 3.75 -9.96 16.83
N ASN A 85 4.92 -10.60 16.89
CA ASN A 85 5.83 -10.52 18.05
C ASN A 85 7.29 -10.14 17.67
N CYS A 86 7.53 -9.78 16.42
CA CYS A 86 8.85 -9.35 15.93
C CYS A 86 8.78 -7.94 15.33
N ARG A 87 9.96 -7.33 15.15
CA ARG A 87 10.12 -6.00 14.56
C ARG A 87 11.38 -5.97 13.71
N TYR A 88 11.39 -5.14 12.68
CA TYR A 88 12.59 -4.81 11.91
C TYR A 88 12.69 -3.30 11.68
N GLU A 89 13.91 -2.83 11.44
CA GLU A 89 14.19 -1.42 11.17
C GLU A 89 13.66 -0.99 9.80
N TYR A 90 13.17 0.24 9.73
CA TYR A 90 12.66 0.83 8.50
C TYR A 90 12.83 2.34 8.54
N ASP A 91 13.66 2.85 7.65
CA ASP A 91 13.96 4.26 7.49
C ASP A 91 13.07 4.83 6.36
N GLU A 92 11.86 5.26 6.73
CA GLU A 92 10.91 5.87 5.78
C GLU A 92 11.44 7.20 5.23
N ASP A 93 12.22 7.92 6.03
CA ASP A 93 12.69 9.27 5.70
C ASP A 93 13.69 9.20 4.54
N SER A 94 14.60 8.22 4.56
CA SER A 94 15.57 7.96 3.46
C SER A 94 14.93 7.79 2.08
N ILE A 95 13.67 7.36 1.99
CA ILE A 95 12.94 7.26 0.72
C ILE A 95 12.60 8.64 0.15
N THR A 96 12.30 9.59 1.03
CA THR A 96 11.72 10.89 0.68
C THR A 96 12.71 12.04 0.78
N GLU A 97 13.94 11.80 1.26
CA GLU A 97 15.02 12.79 1.32
C GLU A 97 15.28 13.49 -0.03
N LYS A 98 15.20 12.73 -1.12
CA LYS A 98 15.38 13.25 -2.49
C LYS A 98 14.07 13.55 -3.22
N ALA A 99 12.94 13.45 -2.53
CA ALA A 99 11.66 13.79 -3.13
C ALA A 99 11.43 15.30 -3.07
N PHE A 100 10.74 15.83 -4.08
CA PHE A 100 10.31 17.23 -4.11
C PHE A 100 8.84 17.35 -4.50
N ILE A 101 8.26 18.50 -4.17
CA ILE A 101 6.88 18.83 -4.52
C ILE A 101 6.89 19.88 -5.63
N ARG A 102 6.07 19.64 -6.65
CA ARG A 102 5.71 20.62 -7.67
C ARG A 102 4.21 20.60 -7.83
N ASP A 103 3.58 21.76 -7.64
CA ASP A 103 2.13 21.92 -7.62
C ASP A 103 1.46 20.96 -6.61
N ASN A 104 0.59 20.08 -7.11
CA ASN A 104 -0.11 19.05 -6.33
C ASN A 104 0.56 17.66 -6.43
N CYS A 105 1.82 17.59 -6.86
CA CYS A 105 2.54 16.34 -7.09
C CYS A 105 3.80 16.23 -6.25
N ALA A 106 4.04 15.03 -5.71
CA ALA A 106 5.35 14.63 -5.17
C ALA A 106 6.07 13.78 -6.22
N ILE A 107 7.35 14.07 -6.43
CA ILE A 107 8.19 13.46 -7.46
C ILE A 107 9.43 12.89 -6.78
N LEU A 108 9.82 11.68 -7.20
CA LEU A 108 11.04 11.01 -6.80
C LEU A 108 11.80 10.55 -8.04
N GLU A 109 13.03 11.05 -8.20
CA GLU A 109 13.88 10.79 -9.38
C GLU A 109 14.92 9.68 -9.14
N GLU A 110 15.09 9.24 -7.90
CA GLU A 110 16.02 8.17 -7.55
C GLU A 110 15.35 7.21 -6.58
N ARG A 111 15.51 5.90 -6.81
CA ARG A 111 15.01 4.88 -5.87
C ARG A 111 16.10 4.45 -4.89
N SER A 112 15.67 4.13 -3.69
CA SER A 112 16.44 3.36 -2.70
C SER A 112 16.30 1.85 -2.95
N SER A 113 16.81 1.04 -2.02
CA SER A 113 16.64 -0.42 -2.02
C SER A 113 15.22 -0.89 -1.66
N TYR A 114 14.35 0.01 -1.19
CA TYR A 114 12.97 -0.33 -0.83
C TYR A 114 12.13 -0.70 -2.07
N SER A 115 11.07 -1.46 -1.84
CA SER A 115 10.13 -1.89 -2.89
C SER A 115 9.34 -0.72 -3.49
N PHE A 116 8.74 -0.95 -4.65
CA PHE A 116 7.84 0.02 -5.30
C PHE A 116 6.72 0.50 -4.35
N ILE A 117 6.07 -0.41 -3.62
CA ILE A 117 4.95 -0.04 -2.75
C ILE A 117 5.40 0.77 -1.53
N GLU A 118 6.61 0.52 -1.02
CA GLU A 118 7.20 1.32 0.06
C GLU A 118 7.47 2.75 -0.42
N HIS A 119 8.10 2.89 -1.59
CA HIS A 119 8.30 4.19 -2.23
C HIS A 119 6.98 4.92 -2.44
N LEU A 120 5.99 4.24 -3.01
CA LEU A 120 4.70 4.84 -3.31
C LEU A 120 3.97 5.30 -2.04
N VAL A 121 3.95 4.49 -0.99
CA VAL A 121 3.30 4.85 0.29
C VAL A 121 4.02 6.01 0.98
N ALA A 122 5.35 5.97 1.06
CA ALA A 122 6.15 7.02 1.68
C ALA A 122 6.01 8.35 0.91
N LEU A 123 6.14 8.32 -0.42
CA LEU A 123 5.99 9.51 -1.27
C LEU A 123 4.59 10.12 -1.18
N THR A 124 3.55 9.28 -1.08
CA THR A 124 2.18 9.77 -0.90
C THR A 124 1.98 10.44 0.46
N LYS A 125 2.56 9.89 1.53
CA LYS A 125 2.53 10.56 2.85
C LYS A 125 3.31 11.86 2.84
N PHE A 126 4.48 11.89 2.21
CA PHE A 126 5.26 13.11 2.01
C PHE A 126 4.42 14.20 1.32
N LEU A 127 3.68 13.85 0.26
CA LEU A 127 2.73 14.75 -0.39
C LEU A 127 1.67 15.27 0.59
N HIS A 128 1.00 14.39 1.32
CA HIS A 128 -0.06 14.78 2.26
C HIS A 128 0.45 15.64 3.42
N LEU A 129 1.62 15.35 3.98
CA LEU A 129 2.19 16.11 5.10
C LEU A 129 2.56 17.55 4.71
N ASN A 130 2.81 17.79 3.42
CA ASN A 130 3.12 19.11 2.88
C ASN A 130 1.87 19.87 2.38
N LEU A 131 0.89 19.17 1.79
CA LEU A 131 -0.26 19.83 1.16
C LEU A 131 -1.55 19.83 2.00
N LEU A 132 -1.69 18.93 2.97
CA LEU A 132 -2.94 18.73 3.71
C LEU A 132 -2.80 19.06 5.21
N PRO A 133 -3.92 19.35 5.90
CA PRO A 133 -3.90 19.63 7.34
C PRO A 133 -3.31 18.46 8.15
N LYS A 134 -2.47 18.80 9.13
CA LYS A 134 -1.70 17.85 9.96
C LYS A 134 -2.49 17.24 11.13
N LYS A 135 -3.82 17.34 11.16
CA LYS A 135 -4.64 16.82 12.26
C LYS A 135 -5.02 15.37 11.99
N GLY A 136 -4.30 14.43 12.61
CA GLY A 136 -4.55 12.99 12.51
C GLY A 136 -3.41 12.23 11.83
N LYS A 137 -3.65 10.96 11.51
CA LYS A 137 -2.70 10.08 10.83
C LYS A 137 -3.27 9.61 9.50
N TRP A 138 -2.47 9.70 8.45
CA TRP A 138 -2.80 9.18 7.12
C TRP A 138 -2.50 7.69 7.03
N TYR A 139 -3.52 6.89 6.77
CA TYR A 139 -3.42 5.45 6.58
C TYR A 139 -3.70 5.08 5.12
N PHE A 140 -2.91 4.16 4.60
CA PHE A 140 -3.19 3.52 3.32
C PHE A 140 -4.57 2.85 3.36
N ALA A 141 -5.42 3.15 2.39
CA ALA A 141 -6.77 2.60 2.29
C ALA A 141 -6.91 1.69 1.07
N ARG A 142 -6.39 2.10 -0.09
CA ARG A 142 -6.55 1.34 -1.34
C ARG A 142 -5.44 1.64 -2.33
N LEU A 143 -5.13 0.67 -3.16
CA LEU A 143 -4.26 0.78 -4.33
C LEU A 143 -4.94 0.12 -5.53
N GLN A 144 -4.91 0.81 -6.66
CA GLN A 144 -5.29 0.29 -7.96
C GLN A 144 -4.10 0.44 -8.89
N LEU A 145 -3.70 -0.64 -9.57
CA LEU A 145 -2.60 -0.61 -10.54
C LEU A 145 -2.97 -1.40 -11.79
N GLU A 146 -2.47 -0.94 -12.95
CA GLU A 146 -2.57 -1.72 -14.19
C GLU A 146 -1.68 -2.98 -14.13
N GLY A 147 -0.52 -2.87 -13.49
CA GLY A 147 0.43 -3.94 -13.20
C GLY A 147 1.52 -3.46 -12.24
N VAL A 148 2.41 -4.34 -11.80
CA VAL A 148 3.53 -3.96 -10.92
C VAL A 148 4.72 -3.50 -11.77
N PRO A 149 5.15 -2.22 -11.70
CA PRO A 149 6.30 -1.77 -12.48
C PRO A 149 7.61 -2.42 -11.97
N SER A 150 8.45 -2.90 -12.89
CA SER A 150 9.79 -3.43 -12.58
C SER A 150 10.81 -2.31 -12.39
N ASP A 151 10.75 -1.30 -13.27
CA ASP A 151 11.34 0.02 -13.11
C ASP A 151 10.22 1.02 -12.84
N PHE A 152 10.42 1.89 -11.87
CA PHE A 152 9.40 2.80 -11.36
C PHE A 152 9.88 4.24 -11.20
N ILE A 153 11.06 4.56 -11.74
CA ILE A 153 11.63 5.91 -11.68
C ILE A 153 11.55 6.59 -13.05
N PRO A 154 11.22 7.90 -13.10
CA PRO A 154 10.81 8.74 -11.98
C PRO A 154 9.40 8.36 -11.49
N LEU A 155 9.23 8.29 -10.17
CA LEU A 155 7.94 8.01 -9.53
C LEU A 155 7.26 9.34 -9.22
N LYS A 156 6.03 9.51 -9.69
CA LYS A 156 5.25 10.73 -9.42
C LYS A 156 3.88 10.38 -8.88
N VAL A 157 3.50 11.05 -7.80
CA VAL A 157 2.18 10.93 -7.18
C VAL A 157 1.53 12.30 -7.17
N CYS A 158 0.37 12.44 -7.82
CA CYS A 158 -0.36 13.71 -7.90
C CYS A 158 -1.70 13.62 -7.19
N LEU A 159 -1.95 14.50 -6.23
CA LEU A 159 -3.21 14.58 -5.50
C LEU A 159 -4.31 15.03 -6.46
N ASN A 160 -5.24 14.14 -6.78
CA ASN A 160 -6.31 14.40 -7.75
C ASN A 160 -7.57 14.93 -7.04
N GLN A 161 -7.99 14.25 -5.98
CA GLN A 161 -9.24 14.56 -5.30
C GLN A 161 -9.14 14.35 -3.79
N THR A 162 -9.81 15.24 -3.05
CA THR A 162 -10.21 15.02 -1.65
C THR A 162 -11.70 14.70 -1.63
N LEU A 163 -12.05 13.49 -1.19
CA LEU A 163 -13.44 13.06 -0.99
C LEU A 163 -13.84 13.40 0.44
N GLY A 164 -14.34 14.62 0.64
CA GLY A 164 -14.48 15.21 1.97
C GLY A 164 -13.12 15.52 2.62
N SER A 165 -13.06 15.61 3.95
CA SER A 165 -11.81 15.90 4.69
C SER A 165 -11.02 14.66 5.10
N LYS A 166 -11.54 13.45 4.86
CA LYS A 166 -10.99 12.20 5.42
C LYS A 166 -10.49 11.19 4.41
N LEU A 167 -10.72 11.35 3.10
CA LEU A 167 -10.25 10.40 2.09
C LEU A 167 -9.60 11.16 0.92
N THR A 168 -8.44 10.69 0.49
CA THR A 168 -7.73 11.24 -0.67
C THR A 168 -7.58 10.19 -1.76
N ALA A 169 -7.53 10.66 -3.00
CA ALA A 169 -7.20 9.88 -4.17
C ALA A 169 -6.10 10.59 -4.95
N SER A 170 -5.01 9.88 -5.19
CA SER A 170 -3.86 10.38 -5.94
C SER A 170 -3.58 9.50 -7.14
N ASN A 171 -3.31 10.12 -8.29
CA ASN A 171 -2.88 9.42 -9.49
C ASN A 171 -1.39 9.08 -9.35
N VAL A 172 -1.00 7.89 -9.82
CA VAL A 172 0.37 7.38 -9.76
C VAL A 172 0.92 7.28 -11.18
N PHE A 173 2.13 7.80 -11.38
CA PHE A 173 2.82 7.79 -12.66
C PHE A 173 4.24 7.23 -12.50
N VAL A 174 4.70 6.53 -13.51
CA VAL A 174 6.11 6.15 -13.71
C VAL A 174 6.56 6.81 -15.01
N GLY A 175 7.51 7.74 -14.94
CA GLY A 175 7.78 8.65 -16.04
C GLY A 175 6.53 9.49 -16.37
N GLU A 176 6.14 9.46 -17.63
CA GLU A 176 4.89 10.09 -18.11
C GLU A 176 3.70 9.14 -18.11
N LYS A 177 3.93 7.84 -17.87
CA LYS A 177 2.88 6.81 -17.96
C LYS A 177 2.05 6.77 -16.68
N PRO A 178 0.71 6.95 -16.74
CA PRO A 178 -0.15 6.64 -15.60
C PRO A 178 -0.12 5.13 -15.35
N VAL A 179 0.09 4.72 -14.11
CA VAL A 179 0.15 3.29 -13.72
C VAL A 179 -0.94 2.89 -12.74
N GLY A 180 -1.66 3.85 -12.17
CA GLY A 180 -2.76 3.57 -11.26
C GLY A 180 -3.14 4.72 -10.33
N LYS A 181 -3.77 4.35 -9.22
CA LYS A 181 -4.26 5.27 -8.18
C LYS A 181 -4.00 4.73 -6.79
N ILE A 182 -3.69 5.61 -5.86
CA ILE A 182 -3.53 5.29 -4.45
C ILE A 182 -4.47 6.17 -3.61
N TYR A 183 -5.01 5.57 -2.56
CA TYR A 183 -6.00 6.19 -1.68
C TYR A 183 -5.56 6.10 -0.24
N PHE A 184 -5.71 7.19 0.50
CA PHE A 184 -5.43 7.26 1.93
C PHE A 184 -6.64 7.79 2.69
N SER A 185 -6.82 7.29 3.90
CA SER A 185 -7.80 7.79 4.86
C SER A 185 -7.09 8.54 6.00
N LEU A 186 -7.64 9.69 6.38
CA LEU A 186 -7.26 10.40 7.61
C LEU A 186 -8.03 9.80 8.78
N VAL A 187 -7.31 9.37 9.81
CA VAL A 187 -7.87 8.90 11.07
C VAL A 187 -7.37 9.80 12.20
N GLY A 188 -8.31 10.43 12.90
CA GLY A 188 -8.06 11.42 13.95
C GLY A 188 -9.37 12.01 14.45
#